data_AF-A0A438GQE1-F1
#
_entry.id   AF-A0A438GQE1-F1
#
_cell.length_a   1.000
_cell.length_b   1.000
_cell.length_c   1.000
_cell.angle_alpha   90.00
_cell.angle_beta   90.00
_cell.angle_gamma   90.00
#
_symmetry.space_group_name_H-M   'P 1'
#
loop_
_entity.id
_entity.type
_entity.pdbx_description
1 polymer ?
#
loop_
_entity_poly.entity_id
_entity_poly.type
_entity_poly.pdbx_seq_one_letter_code
_entity_poly.pdbx_strand_id
1 'polypeptide(L)'
;MKPWIVDTGASDHMTGDAAILQNYKPSNGHSSVHIADGSKSKIVGTGSIKLTKDLYLDSVLHDLKSGKMIGSAELCSGLYLLFMWPILKPSLSSKLRTVSEYVRVFQFCVKF
;
A
#
# COMPACT_ATOMS: atom_id res chain seq x y z
N MET A 1 -11.71 -10.11 -0.22
CA MET A 1 -10.33 -9.59 -0.13
C MET A 1 -10.19 -8.43 -1.10
N LYS A 2 -9.55 -7.32 -0.72
CA LYS A 2 -9.27 -6.23 -1.68
C LYS A 2 -8.16 -6.67 -2.64
N PRO A 3 -8.17 -6.21 -3.91
CA PRO A 3 -7.11 -6.54 -4.85
C PRO A 3 -5.73 -6.16 -4.31
N TRP A 4 -4.75 -7.03 -4.54
CA TRP A 4 -3.34 -6.80 -4.20
C TRP A 4 -2.63 -6.21 -5.42
N ILE A 5 -1.91 -5.10 -5.24
CA ILE A 5 -0.97 -4.59 -6.26
C ILE A 5 0.45 -5.03 -5.89
N VAL A 6 1.09 -5.77 -6.76
CA VAL A 6 2.44 -6.30 -6.55
C VAL A 6 3.41 -5.49 -7.39
N ASP A 7 4.39 -4.88 -6.74
CA ASP A 7 5.42 -4.06 -7.38
C ASP A 7 6.79 -4.63 -7.12
N THR A 8 7.45 -5.05 -8.19
CA THR A 8 8.81 -5.58 -8.13
C THR A 8 9.85 -4.51 -7.75
N GLY A 9 9.50 -3.23 -7.86
CA GLY A 9 10.33 -2.11 -7.41
C GLY A 9 10.25 -1.84 -5.90
N ALA A 10 9.29 -2.45 -5.19
CA ALA A 10 9.14 -2.27 -3.76
C ALA A 10 10.17 -3.08 -2.96
N SER A 11 10.67 -2.50 -1.86
CA SER A 11 11.58 -3.17 -0.91
C SER A 11 10.85 -4.20 -0.05
N ASP A 12 9.60 -3.90 0.31
CA ASP A 12 8.77 -4.68 1.22
C ASP A 12 7.30 -4.58 0.79
N HIS A 13 6.51 -5.57 1.17
CA HIS A 13 5.06 -5.61 0.98
C HIS A 13 4.37 -5.42 2.34
N MET A 14 3.29 -4.65 2.39
CA MET A 14 2.58 -4.39 3.65
C MET A 14 1.06 -4.45 3.52
N THR A 15 0.39 -4.60 4.66
CA THR A 15 -1.07 -4.61 4.80
C THR A 15 -1.49 -3.99 6.13
N GLY A 16 -2.71 -3.45 6.17
CA GLY A 16 -3.37 -3.01 7.41
C GLY A 16 -4.38 -3.98 7.97
N ASP A 17 -4.47 -5.15 7.35
CA ASP A 17 -5.38 -6.20 7.76
C ASP A 17 -4.54 -7.40 8.19
N ALA A 18 -4.44 -7.64 9.50
CA ALA A 18 -3.76 -8.81 10.03
C ALA A 18 -4.51 -10.11 9.70
N ALA A 19 -5.83 -10.05 9.52
CA ALA A 19 -6.67 -11.23 9.39
C ALA A 19 -6.44 -11.97 8.07
N ILE A 20 -5.84 -11.32 7.07
CA ILE A 20 -5.47 -11.93 5.79
C ILE A 20 -4.07 -12.57 5.79
N LEU A 21 -3.31 -12.41 6.88
CA LEU A 21 -1.97 -12.98 7.02
C LEU A 21 -2.02 -14.38 7.62
N GLN A 22 -1.27 -15.29 7.00
CA GLN A 22 -0.95 -16.63 7.48
C GLN A 22 0.39 -16.61 8.22
N ASN A 23 0.59 -17.53 9.16
CA ASN A 23 1.81 -17.61 9.97
C ASN A 23 2.15 -16.27 10.65
N TYR A 24 1.11 -15.53 11.07
CA TYR A 24 1.27 -14.20 11.64
C TYR A 24 2.09 -14.24 12.93
N LYS A 25 3.09 -13.38 13.00
CA LYS A 25 3.96 -13.17 14.16
C LYS A 25 3.84 -11.71 14.58
N PRO A 26 3.24 -11.41 15.73
CA PRO A 26 3.22 -10.04 16.24
C PRO A 26 4.64 -9.58 16.54
N SER A 27 4.89 -8.28 16.35
CA SER A 27 6.15 -7.64 16.67
C SER A 27 5.98 -6.81 17.95
N ASN A 28 7.07 -6.65 18.71
CA ASN A 28 7.08 -5.78 19.88
C ASN A 28 7.03 -4.28 19.51
N GLY A 29 6.98 -3.95 18.21
CA GLY A 29 6.75 -2.59 17.74
C GLY A 29 8.00 -1.70 17.71
N HIS A 30 9.19 -2.25 17.85
CA HIS A 30 10.44 -1.46 17.81
C HIS A 30 10.87 -1.12 16.38
N SER A 31 10.33 -1.82 15.38
CA SER A 31 10.66 -1.61 13.97
C SER A 31 9.67 -0.66 13.28
N SER A 32 10.18 0.09 12.31
CA SER A 32 9.37 0.96 11.46
C SER A 32 9.93 0.97 10.04
N VAL A 33 9.07 1.29 9.08
CA VAL A 33 9.43 1.44 7.66
C VAL A 33 9.02 2.81 7.15
N HIS A 34 9.73 3.31 6.14
CA HIS A 34 9.31 4.51 5.43
C HIS A 34 8.22 4.15 4.45
N ILE A 35 7.13 4.91 4.47
CA ILE A 35 6.03 4.77 3.51
C ILE A 35 6.16 5.85 2.43
N ALA A 36 5.38 5.73 1.36
CA ALA A 36 5.56 6.56 0.17
C ALA A 36 5.31 8.07 0.38
N ASP A 37 4.67 8.48 1.48
CA ASP A 37 4.55 9.90 1.86
C ASP A 37 5.81 10.44 2.59
N GLY A 38 6.86 9.61 2.73
CA GLY A 38 8.10 9.92 3.43
C GLY A 38 8.03 9.77 4.96
N SER A 39 6.84 9.54 5.53
CA SER A 39 6.69 9.30 6.96
C SER A 39 7.06 7.87 7.36
N LYS A 40 7.20 7.63 8.67
CA LYS A 40 7.46 6.29 9.22
C LYS A 40 6.19 5.63 9.72
N SER A 41 5.98 4.37 9.35
CA SER A 41 4.95 3.51 9.91
C SER A 41 5.52 2.43 10.81
N LYS A 42 4.84 2.17 11.93
CA LYS A 42 5.25 1.19 12.94
C LYS A 42 4.81 -0.21 12.52
N ILE A 43 5.74 -1.16 12.48
CA ILE A 43 5.43 -2.55 12.16
C ILE A 43 4.95 -3.23 13.44
N VAL A 44 3.74 -3.77 13.42
CA VAL A 44 3.11 -4.46 14.56
C VAL A 44 3.06 -5.98 14.39
N GLY A 45 3.44 -6.47 13.21
CA GLY A 45 3.66 -7.89 12.98
C GLY A 45 4.10 -8.17 11.56
N THR A 46 4.35 -9.44 11.30
CA THR A 46 4.73 -9.95 9.99
C THR A 46 3.99 -11.26 9.75
N GLY A 47 3.63 -11.54 8.52
CA GLY A 47 3.10 -12.83 8.14
C GLY A 47 3.34 -13.11 6.67
N SER A 48 2.60 -14.07 6.16
CA SER A 48 2.67 -14.50 4.77
C SER A 48 1.28 -14.47 4.16
N ILE A 49 1.18 -14.33 2.84
CA ILE A 49 -0.11 -14.36 2.15
C ILE A 49 0.02 -15.09 0.82
N LYS A 50 -0.96 -15.96 0.56
CA LYS A 50 -1.13 -16.60 -0.74
C LYS A 50 -2.13 -15.78 -1.55
N LEU A 51 -1.64 -15.11 -2.60
CA LEU A 51 -2.46 -14.25 -3.46
C LEU A 51 -3.16 -15.05 -4.57
N THR A 52 -2.42 -15.98 -5.18
CA THR A 52 -2.93 -16.89 -6.21
C THR A 52 -2.41 -18.30 -5.96
N LYS A 53 -2.73 -19.27 -6.84
CA LYS A 53 -2.16 -20.63 -6.73
C LYS A 53 -0.64 -20.61 -6.78
N ASP A 54 -0.07 -19.71 -7.58
CA ASP A 54 1.35 -19.66 -7.94
C ASP A 54 2.09 -18.47 -7.32
N LEU A 55 1.37 -17.48 -6.78
CA LEU A 55 1.95 -16.30 -6.14
C LEU A 55 1.76 -16.34 -4.62
N TYR A 56 2.88 -16.43 -3.92
CA TYR A 56 2.98 -16.42 -2.48
C TYR A 56 3.97 -15.34 -2.06
N LEU A 57 3.55 -14.46 -1.13
CA LEU A 57 4.40 -13.46 -0.53
C LEU A 57 4.69 -13.87 0.90
N ASP A 58 5.97 -14.05 1.19
CA ASP A 58 6.44 -14.20 2.57
C ASP A 58 6.86 -12.84 3.14
N SER A 59 6.97 -12.75 4.46
CA SER A 59 7.44 -11.56 5.17
C SER A 59 6.65 -10.27 4.90
N VAL A 60 5.34 -10.38 4.67
CA VAL A 60 4.43 -9.24 4.55
C VAL A 60 4.29 -8.53 5.89
N LEU A 61 4.56 -7.23 5.91
CA LEU A 61 4.51 -6.41 7.10
C LEU A 61 3.07 -5.99 7.43
N HIS A 62 2.70 -6.07 8.69
CA HIS A 62 1.46 -5.49 9.20
C HIS A 62 1.77 -4.20 9.94
N ASP A 63 1.14 -3.10 9.54
CA ASP A 63 1.23 -1.82 10.22
C ASP A 63 -0.16 -1.26 10.59
N LEU A 64 -0.19 -0.34 11.55
CA LEU A 64 -1.46 0.24 12.03
C LEU A 64 -1.85 1.53 11.29
N LYS A 65 -0.95 2.10 10.49
CA LYS A 65 -1.24 3.33 9.73
C LYS A 65 -1.73 3.04 8.32
N SER A 66 -1.57 1.80 7.85
CA SER A 66 -2.12 1.33 6.59
C SER A 66 -3.63 1.41 6.54
N GLY A 67 -4.13 1.84 5.39
CA GLY A 67 -5.53 2.16 5.14
C GLY A 67 -5.81 3.64 4.94
N LYS A 68 -4.91 4.53 5.39
CA LYS A 68 -4.97 5.98 5.17
C LYS A 68 -4.64 6.36 3.72
N MET A 69 -5.57 6.96 2.98
CA MET A 69 -5.28 7.42 1.62
C MET A 69 -4.14 8.46 1.64
N ILE A 70 -3.03 8.16 0.97
CA ILE A 70 -1.87 9.08 0.86
C ILE A 70 -1.78 9.76 -0.51
N GLY A 71 -2.55 9.28 -1.48
CA GLY A 71 -2.66 9.83 -2.82
C GLY A 71 -3.78 9.16 -3.59
N SER A 72 -4.17 9.76 -4.71
CA SER A 72 -5.03 9.12 -5.72
C SER A 72 -4.15 8.66 -6.86
N ALA A 73 -4.57 7.66 -7.63
CA ALA A 73 -3.91 7.34 -8.89
C ALA A 73 -4.93 7.18 -10.01
N GLU A 74 -4.48 7.44 -11.24
CA GLU A 74 -5.25 7.14 -12.46
C GLU A 74 -4.55 6.02 -13.22
N LEU A 75 -5.32 5.02 -13.67
CA LEU A 75 -4.83 3.95 -14.52
C LEU A 75 -4.80 4.46 -15.97
N CYS A 76 -3.61 4.63 -16.54
CA CYS A 76 -3.41 5.03 -17.92
C CYS A 76 -2.58 3.97 -18.64
N SER A 77 -3.16 3.29 -19.64
CA SER A 77 -2.46 2.30 -20.47
C SER A 77 -1.74 1.20 -19.67
N GLY A 78 -2.35 0.73 -18.56
CA GLY A 78 -1.76 -0.30 -17.70
C GLY A 78 -0.78 0.20 -16.63
N LEU A 79 -0.58 1.53 -16.52
CA LEU A 79 0.26 2.16 -15.51
C LEU A 79 -0.59 2.97 -14.52
N TYR A 80 -0.30 2.85 -13.22
CA TYR A 80 -0.92 3.70 -12.20
C TYR A 80 -0.11 5.00 -12.03
N LEU A 81 -0.70 6.13 -12.40
CA LEU A 81 -0.12 7.47 -12.25
C LEU A 81 -0.58 8.07 -10.92
N LEU A 82 0.32 8.18 -9.95
CA LEU A 82 0.03 8.72 -8.61
C LEU A 82 -0.01 10.26 -8.63
N PHE A 83 -1.11 10.82 -8.14
CA PHE A 83 -1.27 12.23 -7.83
C PHE A 83 -1.06 12.45 -6.33
N MET A 84 0.08 13.04 -5.98
CA MET A 84 0.36 13.45 -4.61
C MET A 84 -0.34 14.78 -4.31
N TRP A 85 -1.10 14.84 -3.21
CA TRP A 85 -1.63 16.10 -2.67
C TRP A 85 -0.44 16.90 -2.10
N PRO A 86 -0.16 18.18 -2.50
CA PRO A 86 -1.09 19.29 -2.74
C PRO A 86 -0.87 20.02 -4.09
N ILE A 87 -0.88 19.34 -5.24
CA ILE A 87 -0.56 20.03 -6.53
C ILE A 87 -1.80 20.54 -7.30
N LEU A 88 -3.04 20.13 -6.95
CA LEU A 88 -4.23 20.52 -7.73
C LEU A 88 -5.11 21.56 -7.02
N LYS A 89 -5.33 22.70 -7.69
CA LYS A 89 -6.29 23.73 -7.28
C LYS A 89 -7.71 23.13 -7.23
N PRO A 90 -8.57 23.55 -6.27
CA PRO A 90 -9.93 23.01 -6.09
C PRO A 90 -10.83 23.05 -7.32
N SER A 91 -10.57 23.96 -8.27
CA SER A 91 -11.41 24.21 -9.44
C SER A 91 -11.40 23.12 -10.51
N LEU A 92 -10.44 22.18 -10.48
CA LEU A 92 -10.39 21.05 -11.42
C LEU A 92 -11.05 19.78 -10.87
N SER A 93 -11.39 19.77 -9.56
CA SER A 93 -11.87 18.61 -8.81
C SER A 93 -13.25 18.12 -9.26
N SER A 94 -14.13 19.02 -9.71
CA SER A 94 -15.51 18.67 -10.07
C SER A 94 -15.68 17.96 -11.41
N LYS A 95 -14.62 17.88 -12.24
CA LYS A 95 -14.67 17.35 -13.61
C LYS A 95 -14.07 15.93 -13.75
N LEU A 96 -13.45 15.40 -12.70
CA LEU A 96 -12.89 14.06 -12.66
C LEU A 96 -13.91 13.06 -12.10
N ARG A 97 -14.99 12.81 -12.86
CA ARG A 97 -15.79 11.59 -12.70
C ARG A 97 -15.19 10.52 -13.59
N THR A 98 -14.10 9.92 -13.14
CA THR A 98 -13.47 8.79 -13.83
C THR A 98 -13.03 7.80 -12.77
N VAL A 99 -13.24 6.50 -13.04
CA VAL A 99 -13.16 5.37 -12.12
C VAL A 99 -11.95 5.49 -11.18
N SER A 100 -12.20 5.97 -9.97
CA SER A 100 -11.21 6.11 -8.91
C SER A 100 -10.90 4.72 -8.36
N GLU A 101 -9.99 3.98 -8.99
CA GLU A 101 -9.36 2.85 -8.32
C GLU A 101 -8.47 3.41 -7.20
N TYR A 102 -8.99 3.31 -5.98
CA TYR A 102 -8.33 3.81 -4.78
C TYR A 102 -7.03 3.05 -4.52
N VAL A 103 -5.90 3.57 -5.00
CA VAL A 103 -4.58 3.02 -4.68
C VAL A 103 -4.29 3.31 -3.21
N ARG A 104 -4.54 2.32 -2.35
CA ARG A 104 -3.97 2.30 -1.01
C ARG A 104 -2.53 1.86 -1.18
N VAL A 105 -1.61 2.83 -1.26
CA VAL A 105 -0.16 2.63 -1.49
C VAL A 105 0.55 1.88 -0.35
N PHE A 106 -0.17 1.28 0.60
CA PHE A 106 0.47 0.46 1.65
C PHE A 106 0.96 -0.89 1.15
N GLN A 107 0.71 -1.21 -0.11
CA GLN A 107 1.27 -2.41 -0.74
C GLN A 107 2.56 -2.15 -1.51
N PHE A 108 3.25 -1.05 -1.20
CA PHE A 108 4.50 -0.66 -1.81
C PHE A 108 5.41 -0.04 -0.72
N CYS A 109 6.54 -0.67 -0.41
CA CYS A 109 7.64 0.04 0.25
C CYS A 109 8.55 0.59 -0.85
N VAL A 110 8.47 1.88 -1.17
CA VAL A 110 9.31 2.50 -2.20
C VAL A 110 10.77 2.54 -1.72
N LYS A 111 11.69 2.11 -2.58
CA LYS A 111 13.14 2.27 -2.38
C LYS A 111 13.51 3.75 -2.54
N PHE A 112 14.22 4.34 -1.57
CA PHE A 112 15.02 5.55 -1.80
C PHE A 112 16.41 5.15 -2.28
#